data_AF-A0A354CS53-F1
#
_entry.id   AF-A0A354CS53-F1
#
_cell.length_a   1.000
_cell.length_b   1.000
_cell.length_c   1.000
_cell.angle_alpha   90.00
_cell.angle_beta   90.00
_cell.angle_gamma   90.00
#
_symmetry.space_group_name_H-M   'P 1'
#
loop_
_entity.id
_entity.type
_entity.pdbx_description
1 polymer ?
#
loop_
_entity_poly.entity_id
_entity_poly.type
_entity_poly.pdbx_seq_one_letter_code
_entity_poly.pdbx_strand_id
1 'polypeptide(L)' 'MTFEEALQRLNDISQLMENPEITLKNAVELYDEANGLVELCKKNIKEAKITLEKAE' A
#
# COMPACT_ATOMS: atom_id res chain seq x y z
N MET A 1 -2.50 -2.13 -11.48
CA MET A 1 -2.54 -2.57 -10.09
C MET A 1 -3.84 -2.11 -9.48
N THR A 2 -4.66 -3.04 -9.01
CA THR A 2 -5.95 -2.77 -8.35
C THR A 2 -5.74 -2.42 -6.88
N PHE A 3 -6.79 -1.96 -6.21
CA PHE A 3 -6.77 -1.70 -4.77
C PHE A 3 -6.45 -2.97 -3.96
N GLU A 4 -7.03 -4.10 -4.34
CA GLU A 4 -6.84 -5.40 -3.69
C GLU A 4 -5.41 -5.91 -3.88
N GLU A 5 -4.85 -5.78 -5.08
CA GLU A 5 -3.45 -6.11 -5.35
C GLU A 5 -2.49 -5.24 -4.52
N ALA A 6 -2.78 -3.94 -4.40
CA ALA A 6 -1.98 -3.01 -3.60
C ALA A 6 -2.00 -3.37 -2.10
N LEU A 7 -3.19 -3.73 -1.58
CA LEU A 7 -3.34 -4.19 -0.21
C LEU A 7 -2.62 -5.51 0.05
N GLN A 8 -2.73 -6.47 -0.87
CA GLN A 8 -2.02 -7.74 -0.76
C GLN A 8 -0.51 -7.49 -0.70
N ARG A 9 0.01 -6.64 -1.59
CA ARG A 9 1.43 -6.30 -1.60
C ARG A 9 1.89 -5.60 -0.32
N LEU A 10 1.08 -4.70 0.24
CA LEU A 10 1.37 -4.07 1.54
C LEU A 10 1.47 -5.10 2.67
N ASN A 11 0.60 -6.11 2.66
CA ASN A 11 0.65 -7.19 3.64
C ASN A 11 1.93 -8.03 3.47
N ASP A 12 2.29 -8.36 2.22
CA ASP A 12 3.53 -9.08 1.93
C ASP A 12 4.77 -8.28 2.39
N ILE A 13 4.79 -6.96 2.14
CA ILE A 13 5.86 -6.08 2.62
C ILE A 13 5.95 -6.10 4.15
N SER A 14 4.81 -6.05 4.85
CA SER A 14 4.78 -6.15 6.31
C SER A 14 5.43 -7.44 6.79
N GLN A 15 5.10 -8.58 6.17
CA GLN A 15 5.72 -9.86 6.51
C GLN A 15 7.22 -9.90 6.20
N LEU A 16 7.66 -9.27 5.10
CA LEU A 16 9.08 -9.17 4.77
C LEU A 16 9.85 -8.28 5.76
N MET A 17 9.24 -7.23 6.29
CA MET A 17 9.83 -6.35 7.31
C MET A 17 9.96 -7.02 8.68
N GLU A 18 9.14 -8.04 8.97
CA GLU A 18 9.25 -8.85 10.19
C GLU A 18 10.44 -9.83 10.15
N ASN A 19 11.07 -10.02 8.98
CA ASN A 19 12.23 -10.90 8.85
C ASN A 19 13.46 -10.31 9.58
N PRO A 20 14.01 -10.99 10.60
CA PRO A 20 15.17 -10.51 11.35
C PRO A 20 16.47 -10.44 10.53
N GLU A 21 16.54 -11.10 9.37
CA GLU A 21 17.68 -11.08 8.46
C GLU A 21 17.59 -9.95 7.42
N ILE A 22 16.56 -9.11 7.48
CA ILE A 22 16.42 -8.01 6.53
C ILE A 22 17.56 -7.01 6.65
N THR A 23 18.15 -6.66 5.51
CA THR A 23 19.19 -5.63 5.48
C THR A 23 18.55 -4.24 5.56
N LEU A 24 19.27 -3.27 6.14
CA LEU A 24 18.82 -1.88 6.18
C LEU A 24 18.44 -1.35 4.80
N LYS A 25 19.23 -1.69 3.77
CA LYS A 25 18.95 -1.31 2.39
C LYS A 25 17.58 -1.83 1.92
N ASN A 26 17.33 -3.12 2.10
CA ASN A 26 16.07 -3.74 1.70
C ASN A 26 14.89 -3.17 2.50
N ALA A 27 15.08 -2.89 3.79
CA ALA A 27 14.04 -2.27 4.61
C ALA A 27 13.66 -0.87 4.10
N VAL A 28 14.63 -0.06 3.69
CA VAL A 28 14.37 1.26 3.09
C VAL A 28 13.64 1.13 1.75
N GLU A 29 14.07 0.21 0.88
CA GLU A 29 13.41 -0.04 -0.41
C GLU A 29 11.95 -0.49 -0.22
N LEU A 30 11.70 -1.41 0.71
CA LEU A 30 10.36 -1.87 1.05
C LEU A 30 9.49 -0.77 1.66
N TYR A 31 10.08 0.15 2.44
CA TYR A 31 9.36 1.28 3.01
C TYR A 31 8.93 2.27 1.93
N ASP A 32 9.81 2.60 0.99
CA ASP A 32 9.48 3.46 -0.15
C ASP A 32 8.39 2.84 -1.03
N GLU A 33 8.48 1.52 -1.27
CA GLU A 33 7.44 0.77 -1.98
C GLU A 33 6.10 0.85 -1.23
N ALA A 34 6.10 0.56 0.08
CA ALA A 34 4.90 0.62 0.91
C ALA A 34 4.27 2.02 0.90
N ASN A 35 5.07 3.08 0.96
CA ASN A 35 4.57 4.45 0.91
C ASN A 35 3.83 4.75 -0.41
N GLY A 36 4.37 4.28 -1.55
CA GLY A 36 3.71 4.41 -2.85
C GLY A 36 2.36 3.65 -2.91
N LEU A 37 2.32 2.44 -2.35
CA LEU A 37 1.11 1.62 -2.28
C LEU A 37 0.04 2.26 -1.39
N VAL A 38 0.43 2.81 -0.24
CA VAL A 38 -0.48 3.51 0.68
C VAL A 38 -1.14 4.71 0.00
N GLU A 39 -0.37 5.51 -0.74
CA GLU A 39 -0.92 6.66 -1.46
C GLU A 39 -1.90 6.23 -2.57
N LEU A 40 -1.60 5.14 -3.28
CA LEU A 40 -2.53 4.56 -4.25
C LEU A 40 -3.83 4.11 -3.60
N CYS A 41 -3.75 3.39 -2.47
CA CYS A 41 -4.92 2.95 -1.72
C CYS A 41 -5.77 4.13 -1.24
N LYS A 42 -5.15 5.16 -0.67
CA LYS A 42 -5.85 6.39 -0.26
C LYS A 42 -6.56 7.07 -1.43
N LYS A 43 -5.91 7.15 -2.59
CA LYS A 43 -6.50 7.73 -3.80
C LYS A 43 -7.75 6.96 -4.24
N ASN A 44 -7.67 5.63 -4.30
CA ASN A 44 -8.79 4.78 -4.69
C ASN A 44 -9.99 4.94 -3.75
N ILE A 45 -9.75 4.94 -2.43
CA ILE A 45 -10.80 5.14 -1.42
C ILE A 45 -11.43 6.55 -1.57
N LYS A 46 -10.60 7.58 -1.78
CA LYS A 46 -11.10 8.95 -1.98
C LYS A 46 -11.97 9.06 -3.23
N GLU A 47 -11.57 8.46 -4.35
CA GLU A 47 -12.35 8.45 -5.58
C GLU A 47 -13.69 7.70 -5.42
N ALA A 48 -13.68 6.56 -4.72
CA ALA A 48 -14.89 5.83 -4.38
C ALA A 48 -15.84 6.67 -3.51
N LYS A 49 -15.31 7.36 -2.49
CA LYS A 49 -16.09 8.25 -1.63
C LYS A 49 -16.71 9.42 -2.40
N ILE A 50 -15.96 10.08 -3.27
CA ILE A 50 -16.47 11.17 -4.12
C ILE A 50 -17.57 10.65 -5.06
N THR A 51 -17.42 9.44 -5.57
CA THR A 51 -18.42 8.83 -6.45
C THR A 51 -19.72 8.57 -5.70
N LEU A 52 -19.63 8.07 -4.46
CA LEU A 52 -20.79 7.89 -3.58
C LEU A 52 -21.46 9.22 -3.23
N GLU A 53 -20.69 10.24 -2.83
CA GLU A 53 -21.21 11.58 -2.49
C GLU A 53 -21.90 12.30 -3.67
N LYS A 54 -21.56 11.94 -4.92
CA LYS A 54 -22.20 12.49 -6.13
C LYS A 54 -23.41 11.69 -6.60
N ALA A 55 -23.60 10.48 -6.06
CA ALA A 55 -24.72 9.60 -6.41
C ALA A 55 -25.94 9.80 -5.50
N GLU A 56 -25.79 10.56 -4.41
CA GLU A 56 -26.87 11.16 -3.60
C GLU A 56 -27.28 12.54 -4.15
#